data_AF-A0AAN6SCP1-F1
#
_entry.id   AF-A0AAN6SCP1-F1
#
_cell.length_a   1.000
_cell.length_b   1.000
_cell.length_c   1.000
_cell.angle_alpha   90.00
_cell.angle_beta   90.00
_cell.angle_gamma   90.00
#
_symmetry.space_group_name_H-M   'P 1'
#
loop_
_entity.id
_entity.type
_entity.pdbx_description
1 polymer ?
#
loop_
_entity_poly.entity_id
_entity_poly.type
_entity_poly.pdbx_seq_one_letter_code
_entity_poly.pdbx_strand_id
1 'polypeptide(L)'
;MKGALCWAVAGLQPLLSAALTIAEINGNRFISSYNGQTVSDVTGLVTAKSSAGFYIRSTTPDDDEATSESIYVYSSTISKTVNVGDIITLGSAKVSEYRSSNTYLYLTELTNPTGVTVVSSNNAVTPLVIGKDTLAPPTEQYTSLDGGDIYSVPNAQQNISAVNPVLQPAQYGLDFWESLTGELVTVKAPTALKIPSYYRDTWVIGDWTVTGKNDAGSLTMTAKDSNPEAIIIGSPLDSTKNPTTTKIGDLLEDITGVVTNVYGFYTILPLTALQIKTVSPLTPPPTTLVSSGECEGLTVGTYNVHNLAPTSAHMPKVASQIVNYLKSPDLVFIQEVQDDTGPTDDGVTSANQTLTTLVSAIQSAGGPTYDFVTIEPVNDEDGGQPGGNIRVAYLYNPSTLSLKNPNPGSSTDANEVIVDAKTGAPSLKYNPGRIEPTNAVWDYTRKPLVAEWIAKDSKKSFFTVNVHFSSKSGSTSLHGDVRPPINGV
;
A
#
# COMPACT_ATOMS: atom_id res chain seq x y z
N MET A 1 27.44 68.40 -49.99
CA MET A 1 27.06 67.28 -49.12
C MET A 1 26.06 66.41 -49.86
N LYS A 2 26.46 65.24 -50.35
CA LYS A 2 25.56 64.22 -50.91
C LYS A 2 25.94 62.91 -50.23
N GLY A 3 25.05 62.44 -49.36
CA GLY A 3 25.23 61.21 -48.58
C GLY A 3 24.91 59.99 -49.44
N ALA A 4 25.76 58.98 -49.36
CA ALA A 4 25.50 57.64 -49.86
C ALA A 4 24.91 56.80 -48.73
N LEU A 5 23.72 56.26 -48.96
CA LEU A 5 23.00 55.39 -48.04
C LEU A 5 23.38 53.95 -48.37
N CYS A 6 24.14 53.29 -47.48
CA CYS A 6 24.52 51.89 -47.62
C CYS A 6 23.54 51.04 -46.80
N TRP A 7 22.72 50.22 -47.48
CA TRP A 7 21.85 49.24 -46.82
C TRP A 7 22.65 47.95 -46.56
N ALA A 8 22.83 47.60 -45.30
CA ALA A 8 23.29 46.27 -44.91
C ALA A 8 22.06 45.40 -44.64
N VAL A 9 21.83 44.39 -45.48
CA VAL A 9 20.82 43.35 -45.26
C VAL A 9 21.45 42.30 -44.35
N ALA A 10 21.04 42.26 -43.08
CA ALA A 10 21.35 41.16 -42.19
C ALA A 10 20.41 39.99 -42.50
N GLY A 11 20.95 38.93 -43.12
CA GLY A 11 20.22 37.68 -43.31
C GLY A 11 20.04 36.96 -41.98
N LEU A 12 18.79 36.84 -41.53
CA LEU A 12 18.42 35.86 -40.49
C LEU A 12 18.51 34.47 -41.11
N GLN A 13 19.53 33.70 -40.73
CA GLN A 13 19.49 32.25 -40.93
C GLN A 13 18.53 31.66 -39.88
N PRO A 14 17.50 30.90 -40.27
CA PRO A 14 16.71 30.15 -39.30
C PRO A 14 17.62 29.10 -38.66
N LEU A 15 17.77 29.15 -37.34
CA LEU A 15 18.27 28.00 -36.59
C LEU A 15 17.30 26.85 -36.86
N LEU A 16 17.76 25.84 -37.58
CA LEU A 16 17.10 24.53 -37.62
C LEU A 16 17.10 24.00 -36.19
N SER A 17 16.01 24.23 -35.47
CA SER A 17 15.74 23.51 -34.23
C SER A 17 15.57 22.05 -34.62
N ALA A 18 16.45 21.17 -34.16
CA ALA A 18 16.25 19.73 -34.30
C ALA A 18 14.92 19.34 -33.64
N ALA A 19 14.25 18.32 -34.18
CA ALA A 19 13.04 17.76 -33.57
C ALA A 19 13.39 17.20 -32.18
N LEU A 20 12.57 17.51 -31.18
CA LEU A 20 12.80 17.08 -29.80
C LEU A 20 12.44 15.59 -29.67
N THR A 21 13.33 14.81 -29.06
CA THR A 21 13.09 13.38 -28.80
C THR A 21 12.16 13.18 -27.60
N ILE A 22 11.56 11.99 -27.50
CA ILE A 22 10.72 11.64 -26.34
C ILE A 22 11.55 11.62 -25.05
N ALA A 23 12.78 11.10 -25.11
CA ALA A 23 13.69 11.11 -23.97
C ALA A 23 14.04 12.53 -23.49
N GLU A 24 14.24 13.50 -24.39
CA GLU A 24 14.44 14.90 -24.01
C GLU A 24 13.17 15.55 -23.43
N ILE A 25 11.98 15.18 -23.93
CA ILE A 25 10.70 15.65 -23.37
C ILE A 25 10.54 15.16 -21.94
N ASN A 26 10.75 13.87 -21.68
CA ASN A 26 10.66 13.32 -20.33
C ASN A 26 11.77 13.90 -19.44
N GLY A 27 13.01 13.88 -19.93
CA GLY A 27 14.20 14.27 -19.18
C GLY A 27 14.58 13.24 -18.11
N ASN A 28 15.70 13.48 -17.44
CA ASN A 28 16.25 12.58 -16.41
C ASN A 28 15.85 12.97 -14.98
N ARG A 29 14.63 13.50 -14.81
CA ARG A 29 14.07 13.99 -13.55
C ARG A 29 12.56 13.71 -13.51
N PHE A 30 11.96 13.81 -12.32
CA PHE A 30 10.52 13.59 -12.11
C PHE A 30 9.60 14.66 -12.72
N ILE A 31 10.15 15.82 -13.09
CA ILE A 31 9.42 16.92 -13.74
C ILE A 31 10.20 17.34 -14.98
N SER A 32 9.52 17.28 -16.12
CA SER A 32 10.05 17.69 -17.41
C SER A 32 10.44 19.18 -17.43
N SER A 33 11.59 19.50 -18.02
CA SER A 33 11.98 20.89 -18.33
C SER A 33 11.07 21.55 -19.37
N TYR A 34 10.27 20.75 -20.09
CA TYR A 34 9.32 21.19 -21.10
C TYR A 34 7.90 21.33 -20.55
N ASN A 35 7.65 21.09 -19.25
CA ASN A 35 6.33 21.24 -18.66
C ASN A 35 5.68 22.59 -19.02
N GLY A 36 4.48 22.54 -19.57
CA GLY A 36 3.70 23.70 -20.01
C GLY A 36 4.06 24.22 -21.39
N GLN A 37 5.14 23.74 -22.01
CA GLN A 37 5.58 24.15 -23.35
C GLN A 37 4.90 23.32 -24.45
N THR A 38 4.82 23.91 -25.64
CA THR A 38 4.41 23.19 -26.85
C THR A 38 5.67 22.68 -27.57
N VAL A 39 5.70 21.40 -27.84
CA VAL A 39 6.73 20.72 -28.62
C VAL A 39 6.16 20.36 -30.00
N SER A 40 7.03 20.27 -30.99
CA SER A 40 6.66 19.99 -32.38
C SER A 40 7.43 18.81 -32.95
N ASP A 41 6.84 18.17 -33.96
CA ASP A 41 7.42 17.08 -34.74
C ASP A 41 7.90 15.89 -33.89
N VAL A 42 7.11 15.54 -32.86
CA VAL A 42 7.40 14.38 -31.99
C VAL A 42 7.01 13.10 -32.72
N THR A 43 7.99 12.24 -33.01
CA THR A 43 7.78 10.95 -33.69
C THR A 43 7.89 9.79 -32.72
N GLY A 44 6.99 8.80 -32.85
CA GLY A 44 7.07 7.57 -32.06
C GLY A 44 6.19 6.44 -32.58
N LEU A 45 6.55 5.21 -32.19
CA LEU A 45 5.81 3.97 -32.42
C LEU A 45 4.71 3.82 -31.37
N VAL A 46 3.46 3.66 -31.80
CA VAL A 46 2.33 3.37 -30.91
C VAL A 46 2.46 1.96 -30.33
N THR A 47 2.71 1.84 -29.02
CA THR A 47 2.98 0.57 -28.34
C THR A 47 1.75 -0.01 -27.64
N ALA A 48 0.88 0.86 -27.11
CA ALA A 48 -0.34 0.46 -26.42
C ALA A 48 -1.40 1.56 -26.49
N LYS A 49 -2.66 1.20 -26.18
CA LYS A 49 -3.79 2.12 -26.19
C LYS A 49 -4.63 1.97 -24.92
N SER A 50 -5.18 3.09 -24.45
CA SER A 50 -6.19 3.12 -23.40
C SER A 50 -7.47 3.78 -23.93
N SER A 51 -8.53 3.81 -23.13
CA SER A 51 -9.77 4.52 -23.48
C SER A 51 -9.59 6.04 -23.58
N ALA A 52 -8.58 6.60 -22.89
CA ALA A 52 -8.33 8.04 -22.80
C ALA A 52 -7.20 8.53 -23.71
N GLY A 53 -6.39 7.63 -24.26
CA GLY A 53 -5.18 7.98 -25.00
C GLY A 53 -4.43 6.78 -25.54
N PHE A 54 -3.14 6.94 -25.76
CA PHE A 54 -2.25 5.91 -26.27
C PHE A 54 -0.80 6.22 -25.90
N TYR A 55 0.07 5.22 -25.97
CA TYR A 55 1.48 5.33 -25.62
C TYR A 55 2.31 5.27 -26.89
N ILE A 56 3.32 6.13 -26.99
CA ILE A 56 4.30 6.10 -28.07
C ILE A 56 5.70 5.91 -27.51
N ARG A 57 6.52 5.11 -28.20
CA ARG A 57 7.95 4.92 -27.93
C ARG A 57 8.79 5.56 -29.02
N SER A 58 9.91 6.17 -28.66
CA SER A 58 10.91 6.69 -29.59
C SER A 58 11.36 5.60 -30.57
N THR A 59 11.59 5.99 -31.84
CA THR A 59 12.22 5.13 -32.85
C THR A 59 13.75 5.25 -32.85
N THR A 60 14.28 6.17 -32.07
CA THR A 60 15.71 6.47 -31.93
C THR A 60 16.01 6.67 -30.44
N PRO A 61 16.06 5.59 -29.65
CA PRO A 61 16.34 5.69 -28.22
C PRO A 61 17.76 6.21 -27.96
N ASP A 62 17.98 6.82 -26.80
CA ASP A 62 19.23 7.46 -26.39
C ASP A 62 20.15 6.56 -25.53
N ASP A 63 19.67 5.38 -25.15
CA ASP A 63 20.34 4.40 -24.29
C ASP A 63 20.70 4.93 -22.88
N ASP A 64 20.05 5.99 -22.39
CA ASP A 64 20.18 6.48 -21.02
C ASP A 64 19.12 5.82 -20.10
N GLU A 65 19.59 5.06 -19.11
CA GLU A 65 18.72 4.34 -18.16
C GLU A 65 17.86 5.30 -17.30
N ALA A 66 18.23 6.59 -17.24
CA ALA A 66 17.54 7.63 -16.49
C ALA A 66 16.47 8.38 -17.29
N THR A 67 16.26 8.07 -18.57
CA THR A 67 15.22 8.67 -19.41
C THR A 67 14.26 7.59 -19.92
N SER A 68 12.95 7.87 -19.89
CA SER A 68 11.99 6.99 -20.55
C SER A 68 11.96 7.29 -22.05
N GLU A 69 12.00 6.24 -22.85
CA GLU A 69 11.82 6.30 -24.30
C GLU A 69 10.36 6.36 -24.72
N SER A 70 9.45 6.31 -23.77
CA SER A 70 8.02 6.29 -24.01
C SER A 70 7.31 7.45 -23.32
N ILE A 71 6.21 7.90 -23.92
CA ILE A 71 5.37 8.95 -23.36
C ILE A 71 3.90 8.67 -23.66
N TYR A 72 3.04 9.06 -22.72
CA TYR A 72 1.60 8.95 -22.89
C TYR A 72 1.05 10.17 -23.64
N VAL A 73 0.20 9.92 -24.63
CA VAL A 73 -0.53 10.93 -25.39
C VAL A 73 -1.99 10.92 -24.93
N TYR A 74 -2.37 11.92 -24.13
CA TYR A 74 -3.73 12.09 -23.63
C TYR A 74 -4.64 12.71 -24.69
N SER A 75 -5.29 11.84 -25.47
CA SER A 75 -6.33 12.25 -26.42
C SER A 75 -7.16 11.04 -26.89
N SER A 76 -8.37 10.91 -26.37
CA SER A 76 -9.32 9.87 -26.77
C SER A 76 -9.78 9.98 -28.23
N THR A 77 -9.75 11.17 -28.82
CA THR A 77 -10.10 11.40 -30.23
C THR A 77 -9.02 10.84 -31.16
N ILE A 78 -7.78 11.28 -31.00
CA ILE A 78 -6.64 10.78 -31.81
C ILE A 78 -6.37 9.29 -31.54
N SER A 79 -6.58 8.80 -30.32
CA SER A 79 -6.44 7.36 -30.04
C SER A 79 -7.29 6.50 -30.97
N LYS A 80 -8.44 6.98 -31.46
CA LYS A 80 -9.31 6.25 -32.41
C LYS A 80 -8.78 6.24 -33.85
N THR A 81 -7.82 7.10 -34.19
CA THR A 81 -7.29 7.26 -35.55
C THR A 81 -5.95 6.59 -35.77
N VAL A 82 -5.33 6.03 -34.72
CA VAL A 82 -4.04 5.33 -34.75
C VAL A 82 -4.18 3.91 -34.24
N ASN A 83 -3.30 3.01 -34.67
CA ASN A 83 -3.26 1.61 -34.27
C ASN A 83 -1.92 1.29 -33.58
N VAL A 84 -1.94 0.28 -32.71
CA VAL A 84 -0.70 -0.32 -32.20
C VAL A 84 0.14 -0.81 -33.40
N GLY A 85 1.42 -0.47 -33.42
CA GLY A 85 2.32 -0.74 -34.56
C GLY A 85 2.40 0.39 -35.60
N ASP A 86 1.63 1.47 -35.46
CA ASP A 86 1.82 2.67 -36.27
C ASP A 86 3.02 3.47 -35.77
N ILE A 87 3.89 3.92 -36.66
CA ILE A 87 4.82 5.01 -36.39
C ILE A 87 4.13 6.30 -36.81
N ILE A 88 4.00 7.24 -35.87
CA ILE A 88 3.30 8.50 -36.10
C ILE A 88 4.22 9.69 -35.83
N THR A 89 3.90 10.83 -36.43
CA THR A 89 4.45 12.14 -36.05
C THR A 89 3.33 13.04 -35.58
N LEU A 90 3.54 13.69 -34.43
CA LEU A 90 2.69 14.75 -33.90
C LEU A 90 3.28 16.09 -34.33
N GLY A 91 2.59 16.83 -35.21
CA GLY A 91 3.05 18.15 -35.64
C GLY A 91 3.18 19.14 -34.47
N SER A 92 2.28 19.10 -33.49
CA SER A 92 2.52 19.70 -32.17
C SER A 92 1.73 19.04 -31.05
N ALA A 93 2.23 19.13 -29.83
CA ALA A 93 1.55 18.75 -28.60
C ALA A 93 2.07 19.58 -27.42
N LYS A 94 1.25 19.74 -26.37
CA LYS A 94 1.66 20.42 -25.14
C LYS A 94 2.12 19.40 -24.10
N VAL A 95 3.32 19.59 -23.57
CA VAL A 95 3.83 18.81 -22.43
C VAL A 95 3.12 19.27 -21.16
N SER A 96 2.63 18.31 -20.39
CA SER A 96 1.90 18.55 -19.14
C SER A 96 2.38 17.59 -18.07
N GLU A 97 2.47 18.08 -16.84
CA GLU A 97 2.68 17.27 -15.64
C GLU A 97 1.33 17.01 -14.98
N TYR A 98 0.83 15.79 -15.09
CA TYR A 98 -0.47 15.38 -14.58
C TYR A 98 -0.37 14.66 -13.23
N ARG A 99 -1.27 14.98 -12.30
CA ARG A 99 -1.51 14.18 -11.09
C ARG A 99 -2.96 14.34 -10.60
N SER A 100 -3.51 13.31 -9.99
CA SER A 100 -4.88 13.30 -9.46
C SER A 100 -5.00 13.70 -7.98
N SER A 101 -3.88 13.75 -7.26
CA SER A 101 -3.78 14.23 -5.88
C SER A 101 -2.47 15.00 -5.70
N ASN A 102 -2.44 15.97 -4.78
CA ASN A 102 -1.22 16.73 -4.47
C ASN A 102 -0.14 15.91 -3.74
N THR A 103 -0.47 14.72 -3.23
CA THR A 103 0.46 13.81 -2.56
C THR A 103 1.09 12.78 -3.51
N TYR A 104 0.63 12.73 -4.76
CA TYR A 104 1.15 11.79 -5.77
C TYR A 104 2.24 12.44 -6.60
N LEU A 105 3.14 11.60 -7.13
CA LEU A 105 4.07 11.99 -8.16
C LEU A 105 3.33 12.39 -9.44
N TYR A 106 3.99 13.23 -10.22
CA TYR A 106 3.48 13.67 -11.51
C TYR A 106 3.76 12.62 -12.60
N LEU A 107 2.97 12.68 -13.66
CA LEU A 107 3.21 11.98 -14.92
C LEU A 107 3.42 13.02 -16.01
N THR A 108 4.57 12.96 -16.68
CA THR A 108 4.78 13.70 -17.92
C THR A 108 3.93 13.09 -19.04
N GLU A 109 3.08 13.90 -19.66
CA GLU A 109 2.23 13.49 -20.77
C GLU A 109 2.13 14.57 -21.87
N LEU A 110 1.75 14.13 -23.08
CA LEU A 110 1.43 15.01 -24.19
C LEU A 110 -0.08 15.22 -24.29
N THR A 111 -0.50 16.48 -24.27
CA THR A 111 -1.90 16.91 -24.37
C THR A 111 -2.13 17.76 -25.62
N ASN A 112 -3.39 17.84 -26.06
CA ASN A 112 -3.81 18.62 -27.23
C ASN A 112 -2.96 18.35 -28.51
N PRO A 113 -2.72 17.07 -28.90
CA PRO A 113 -1.94 16.77 -30.09
C PRO A 113 -2.64 17.26 -31.37
N THR A 114 -1.86 17.80 -32.31
CA THR A 114 -2.32 18.25 -33.63
C THR A 114 -1.36 17.78 -34.72
N GLY A 115 -1.81 17.83 -35.99
CA GLY A 115 -0.95 17.48 -37.13
C GLY A 115 -0.52 16.01 -37.16
N VAL A 116 -1.37 15.10 -36.66
CA VAL A 116 -1.04 13.67 -36.53
C VAL A 116 -0.94 13.04 -37.91
N THR A 117 0.23 12.50 -38.23
CA THR A 117 0.51 11.80 -39.49
C THR A 117 0.99 10.39 -39.21
N VAL A 118 0.40 9.38 -39.84
CA VAL A 118 0.91 8.00 -39.80
C VAL A 118 2.00 7.88 -40.87
N VAL A 119 3.23 7.64 -40.42
CA VAL A 119 4.42 7.50 -41.26
C VAL A 119 4.52 6.08 -41.82
N SER A 120 4.25 5.08 -40.99
CA SER A 120 4.17 3.67 -41.38
C SER A 120 3.28 2.88 -40.41
N SER A 121 2.85 1.69 -40.83
CA SER A 121 1.92 0.84 -40.08
C SER A 121 2.42 -0.60 -40.00
N ASN A 122 1.87 -1.36 -39.05
CA ASN A 122 2.19 -2.78 -38.80
C ASN A 122 3.67 -3.04 -38.45
N ASN A 123 4.32 -2.07 -37.82
CA ASN A 123 5.65 -2.27 -37.27
C ASN A 123 5.60 -3.22 -36.07
N ALA A 124 6.69 -3.95 -35.85
CA ALA A 124 6.79 -4.83 -34.70
C ALA A 124 6.81 -4.00 -33.40
N VAL A 125 6.01 -4.42 -32.42
CA VAL A 125 6.02 -3.85 -31.07
C VAL A 125 6.62 -4.89 -30.13
N THR A 126 7.81 -4.61 -29.63
CA THR A 126 8.55 -5.52 -28.74
C THR A 126 8.63 -4.92 -27.35
N PRO A 127 8.07 -5.57 -26.32
CA PRO A 127 8.20 -5.10 -24.94
C PRO A 127 9.64 -5.30 -24.43
N LEU A 128 10.07 -4.46 -23.49
CA LEU A 128 11.33 -4.63 -22.77
C LEU A 128 11.15 -5.59 -21.59
N VAL A 129 12.00 -6.60 -21.46
CA VAL A 129 11.98 -7.50 -20.30
C VAL A 129 12.67 -6.83 -19.12
N ILE A 130 11.94 -6.60 -18.02
CA ILE A 130 12.51 -5.97 -16.81
C ILE A 130 13.65 -6.82 -16.25
N GLY A 131 14.78 -6.19 -15.93
CA GLY A 131 15.97 -6.84 -15.39
C GLY A 131 16.83 -7.59 -16.41
N LYS A 132 16.42 -7.60 -17.68
CA LYS A 132 17.19 -8.18 -18.79
C LYS A 132 17.48 -7.15 -19.88
N ASP A 133 16.44 -6.52 -20.40
CA ASP A 133 16.52 -5.44 -21.39
C ASP A 133 16.50 -4.06 -20.71
N THR A 134 16.23 -4.02 -19.40
CA THR A 134 16.34 -2.85 -18.51
C THR A 134 17.27 -3.19 -17.35
N LEU A 135 17.60 -2.19 -16.50
CA LEU A 135 18.11 -2.45 -15.16
C LEU A 135 17.20 -3.39 -14.36
N ALA A 136 17.77 -4.07 -13.36
CA ALA A 136 16.98 -4.73 -12.33
C ALA A 136 16.46 -3.68 -11.33
N PRO A 137 15.23 -3.79 -10.84
CA PRO A 137 14.72 -2.87 -9.83
C PRO A 137 15.61 -2.89 -8.57
N PRO A 138 15.97 -1.73 -8.00
CA PRO A 138 16.64 -1.65 -6.70
C PRO A 138 15.77 -2.27 -5.60
N THR A 139 16.41 -2.91 -4.61
CA THR A 139 15.72 -3.77 -3.65
C THR A 139 15.51 -3.17 -2.27
N GLU A 140 16.05 -1.98 -1.96
CA GLU A 140 15.98 -1.44 -0.59
C GLU A 140 15.51 0.02 -0.55
N GLN A 141 16.21 0.91 -1.25
CA GLN A 141 16.00 2.35 -1.15
C GLN A 141 14.98 2.85 -2.20
N TYR A 142 14.06 3.74 -1.79
CA TYR A 142 13.06 4.32 -2.69
C TYR A 142 13.57 5.56 -3.42
N THR A 143 14.23 6.47 -2.70
CA THR A 143 14.77 7.71 -3.27
C THR A 143 15.87 8.28 -2.36
N SER A 144 16.76 9.09 -2.94
CA SER A 144 17.78 9.84 -2.18
C SER A 144 17.19 10.75 -1.09
N LEU A 145 15.94 11.18 -1.23
CA LEU A 145 15.28 12.10 -0.28
C LEU A 145 14.80 11.43 1.02
N ASP A 146 14.83 10.10 1.12
CA ASP A 146 14.49 9.39 2.36
C ASP A 146 15.66 9.34 3.36
N GLY A 147 16.83 9.82 2.98
CA GLY A 147 18.00 9.82 3.88
C GLY A 147 18.48 8.42 4.28
N GLY A 148 18.15 7.39 3.47
CA GLY A 148 18.52 6.00 3.73
C GLY A 148 17.45 5.18 4.46
N ASP A 149 16.33 5.78 4.86
CA ASP A 149 15.29 5.10 5.63
C ASP A 149 13.90 5.67 5.33
N ILE A 150 13.11 4.88 4.59
CA ILE A 150 11.72 5.16 4.22
C ILE A 150 10.79 5.34 5.44
N TYR A 151 11.19 4.85 6.63
CA TYR A 151 10.43 4.95 7.87
C TYR A 151 10.94 6.06 8.80
N SER A 152 11.92 6.86 8.36
CA SER A 152 12.56 7.84 9.24
C SER A 152 11.61 8.93 9.72
N VAL A 153 11.87 9.38 10.96
CA VAL A 153 11.21 10.52 11.59
C VAL A 153 12.24 11.62 11.91
N PRO A 154 11.89 12.92 11.79
CA PRO A 154 10.58 13.43 11.36
C PRO A 154 10.32 13.12 9.87
N ASN A 155 9.10 12.68 9.54
CA ASN A 155 8.68 12.39 8.17
C ASN A 155 8.22 13.67 7.45
N ALA A 156 7.87 13.58 6.16
CA ALA A 156 7.34 14.69 5.37
C ALA A 156 8.22 15.96 5.35
N GLN A 157 9.52 15.76 5.19
CA GLN A 157 10.51 16.84 5.23
C GLN A 157 10.70 17.50 3.86
N GLN A 158 10.50 16.76 2.77
CA GLN A 158 10.73 17.24 1.40
C GLN A 158 9.65 16.74 0.44
N ASN A 159 9.55 17.37 -0.73
CA ASN A 159 8.73 16.87 -1.84
C ASN A 159 9.63 16.58 -3.04
N ILE A 160 9.48 15.41 -3.67
CA ILE A 160 10.22 15.03 -4.88
C ILE A 160 10.01 16.07 -5.99
N SER A 161 8.77 16.51 -6.21
CA SER A 161 8.41 17.49 -7.24
C SER A 161 9.02 18.88 -7.02
N ALA A 162 9.30 19.25 -5.75
CA ALA A 162 9.90 20.53 -5.42
C ALA A 162 11.43 20.51 -5.57
N VAL A 163 12.07 19.40 -5.19
CA VAL A 163 13.53 19.22 -5.34
C VAL A 163 13.91 18.86 -6.77
N ASN A 164 13.04 18.07 -7.43
CA ASN A 164 13.17 17.50 -8.75
C ASN A 164 14.55 16.87 -8.99
N PRO A 165 14.99 15.88 -8.20
CA PRO A 165 16.35 15.33 -8.30
C PRO A 165 16.61 14.66 -9.66
N VAL A 166 17.89 14.54 -10.02
CA VAL A 166 18.30 13.68 -11.15
C VAL A 166 18.04 12.23 -10.75
N LEU A 167 17.40 11.47 -11.63
CA LEU A 167 17.10 10.06 -11.40
C LEU A 167 18.41 9.27 -11.26
N GLN A 168 18.44 8.34 -10.32
CA GLN A 168 19.49 7.32 -10.17
C GLN A 168 18.85 5.92 -10.14
N PRO A 169 18.36 5.42 -11.30
CA PRO A 169 17.59 4.17 -11.40
C PRO A 169 18.30 2.93 -10.87
N ALA A 170 19.64 2.90 -10.91
CA ALA A 170 20.41 1.78 -10.37
C ALA A 170 20.46 1.75 -8.83
N GLN A 171 20.07 2.83 -8.15
CA GLN A 171 20.16 2.96 -6.69
C GLN A 171 18.80 3.03 -6.01
N TYR A 172 17.80 3.64 -6.66
CA TYR A 172 16.54 4.02 -6.04
C TYR A 172 15.34 3.50 -6.82
N GLY A 173 14.43 2.82 -6.12
CA GLY A 173 13.25 2.20 -6.72
C GLY A 173 12.29 3.18 -7.38
N LEU A 174 12.05 4.36 -6.80
CA LEU A 174 11.19 5.37 -7.44
C LEU A 174 11.82 5.87 -8.73
N ASP A 175 13.13 6.14 -8.69
CA ASP A 175 13.86 6.61 -9.85
C ASP A 175 13.87 5.55 -10.98
N PHE A 176 13.95 4.26 -10.62
CA PHE A 176 13.83 3.14 -11.55
C PHE A 176 12.46 3.06 -12.22
N TRP A 177 11.38 3.11 -11.44
CA TRP A 177 10.03 3.03 -12.01
C TRP A 177 9.68 4.31 -12.78
N GLU A 178 10.20 5.46 -12.36
CA GLU A 178 10.05 6.72 -13.08
C GLU A 178 10.68 6.65 -14.48
N SER A 179 11.92 6.13 -14.59
CA SER A 179 12.62 6.05 -15.87
C SER A 179 11.99 5.05 -16.85
N LEU A 180 11.04 4.24 -16.40
CA LEU A 180 10.24 3.34 -17.25
C LEU A 180 8.82 3.85 -17.52
N THR A 181 8.42 5.02 -17.01
CA THR A 181 7.05 5.51 -17.17
C THR A 181 6.65 5.61 -18.66
N GLY A 182 5.50 5.04 -19.01
CA GLY A 182 4.98 4.95 -20.37
C GLY A 182 5.51 3.75 -21.17
N GLU A 183 6.57 3.11 -20.72
CA GLU A 183 7.27 2.05 -21.44
C GLU A 183 6.46 0.75 -21.43
N LEU A 184 6.44 0.04 -22.58
CA LEU A 184 5.84 -1.28 -22.69
C LEU A 184 6.86 -2.34 -22.26
N VAL A 185 6.56 -3.00 -21.15
CA VAL A 185 7.46 -3.93 -20.46
C VAL A 185 6.85 -5.32 -20.30
N THR A 186 7.70 -6.31 -20.04
CA THR A 186 7.31 -7.67 -19.62
C THR A 186 7.94 -8.02 -18.28
N VAL A 187 7.11 -8.43 -17.32
CA VAL A 187 7.51 -9.10 -16.08
C VAL A 187 7.55 -10.61 -16.35
N LYS A 188 8.72 -11.22 -16.22
CA LYS A 188 8.93 -12.65 -16.44
C LYS A 188 8.70 -13.45 -15.17
N ALA A 189 8.08 -14.63 -15.33
CA ALA A 189 7.75 -15.56 -14.25
C ALA A 189 7.24 -14.89 -12.96
N PRO A 190 6.20 -14.03 -13.03
CA PRO A 190 5.81 -13.23 -11.89
C PRO A 190 5.30 -14.08 -10.71
N THR A 191 5.60 -13.65 -9.49
CA THR A 191 5.06 -14.22 -8.24
C THR A 191 4.11 -13.21 -7.59
N ALA A 192 2.89 -13.63 -7.28
CA ALA A 192 1.92 -12.79 -6.56
C ALA A 192 2.28 -12.66 -5.07
N LEU A 193 2.36 -11.42 -4.58
CA LEU A 193 2.81 -11.11 -3.22
C LEU A 193 1.66 -11.01 -2.21
N LYS A 194 0.42 -10.84 -2.69
CA LYS A 194 -0.78 -10.65 -1.87
C LYS A 194 -2.03 -11.10 -2.64
N ILE A 195 -3.13 -11.31 -1.91
CA ILE A 195 -4.47 -11.36 -2.51
C ILE A 195 -4.80 -10.02 -3.21
N PRO A 196 -5.63 -10.03 -4.27
CA PRO A 196 -5.98 -8.82 -5.00
C PRO A 196 -6.69 -7.77 -4.13
N SER A 197 -6.53 -6.51 -4.51
CA SER A 197 -7.37 -5.42 -4.01
C SER A 197 -8.84 -5.62 -4.42
N TYR A 198 -9.74 -4.80 -3.86
CA TYR A 198 -11.14 -4.74 -4.32
C TYR A 198 -11.24 -4.44 -5.83
N TYR A 199 -10.29 -3.68 -6.37
CA TYR A 199 -10.19 -3.32 -7.79
C TYR A 199 -9.45 -4.39 -8.63
N ARG A 200 -9.09 -5.52 -8.01
CA ARG A 200 -8.34 -6.64 -8.63
C ARG A 200 -6.88 -6.31 -8.96
N ASP A 201 -6.33 -5.28 -8.34
CA ASP A 201 -4.91 -4.96 -8.46
C ASP A 201 -4.10 -5.99 -7.67
N THR A 202 -3.00 -6.45 -8.24
CA THR A 202 -2.16 -7.51 -7.65
C THR A 202 -0.72 -7.04 -7.56
N TRP A 203 -0.13 -7.08 -6.37
CA TRP A 203 1.30 -6.86 -6.18
C TRP A 203 2.08 -8.08 -6.66
N VAL A 204 3.14 -7.87 -7.44
CA VAL A 204 4.00 -8.92 -7.97
C VAL A 204 5.48 -8.55 -7.89
N ILE A 205 6.33 -9.57 -7.96
CA ILE A 205 7.73 -9.48 -8.38
C ILE A 205 7.95 -10.37 -9.60
N GLY A 206 8.92 -10.03 -10.45
CA GLY A 206 9.40 -10.92 -11.52
C GLY A 206 10.54 -11.84 -11.06
N ASP A 207 11.31 -12.35 -12.02
CA ASP A 207 12.49 -13.20 -11.80
C ASP A 207 13.79 -12.44 -11.51
N TRP A 208 13.69 -11.13 -11.25
CA TRP A 208 14.81 -10.30 -10.78
C TRP A 208 15.18 -10.58 -9.32
N THR A 209 16.30 -10.02 -8.88
CA THR A 209 16.78 -10.14 -7.50
C THR A 209 15.88 -9.35 -6.56
N VAL A 210 15.57 -9.92 -5.39
CA VAL A 210 14.68 -9.32 -4.36
C VAL A 210 15.29 -9.49 -2.97
N THR A 211 14.90 -8.64 -2.02
CA THR A 211 15.20 -8.78 -0.58
C THR A 211 13.94 -9.14 0.20
N GLY A 212 14.10 -9.63 1.44
CA GLY A 212 12.95 -9.92 2.32
C GLY A 212 12.08 -11.12 1.91
N LYS A 213 12.46 -11.91 0.89
CA LYS A 213 11.69 -13.09 0.46
C LYS A 213 11.51 -14.10 1.60
N ASN A 214 10.26 -14.48 1.86
CA ASN A 214 9.89 -15.41 2.93
C ASN A 214 9.39 -16.76 2.39
N ASP A 215 9.23 -17.74 3.29
CA ASP A 215 8.80 -19.11 2.96
C ASP A 215 7.37 -19.18 2.39
N ALA A 216 6.56 -18.15 2.59
CA ALA A 216 5.24 -18.04 1.97
C ALA A 216 5.33 -17.64 0.48
N GLY A 217 6.50 -17.24 -0.02
CA GLY A 217 6.70 -16.77 -1.38
C GLY A 217 6.38 -15.28 -1.58
N SER A 218 6.20 -14.52 -0.50
CA SER A 218 6.05 -13.06 -0.53
C SER A 218 7.34 -12.36 -0.09
N LEU A 219 7.31 -11.02 -0.04
CA LEU A 219 8.37 -10.20 0.52
C LEU A 219 7.94 -9.67 1.90
N THR A 220 8.89 -9.69 2.84
CA THR A 220 8.74 -9.16 4.18
C THR A 220 9.49 -7.84 4.23
N MET A 221 8.79 -6.78 4.64
CA MET A 221 9.44 -5.50 4.96
C MET A 221 10.49 -5.73 6.05
N THR A 222 11.67 -5.15 5.88
CA THR A 222 12.76 -5.24 6.87
C THR A 222 13.15 -3.85 7.34
N ALA A 223 14.15 -3.75 8.24
CA ALA A 223 14.58 -2.43 8.71
C ALA A 223 15.06 -1.58 7.52
N LYS A 224 14.42 -0.41 7.31
CA LYS A 224 14.69 0.55 6.24
C LYS A 224 14.35 0.12 4.82
N ASP A 225 13.77 -1.06 4.64
CA ASP A 225 13.42 -1.64 3.35
C ASP A 225 11.93 -2.00 3.33
N SER A 226 11.20 -1.37 2.40
CA SER A 226 9.78 -1.63 2.16
C SER A 226 9.48 -2.30 0.82
N ASN A 227 10.47 -2.96 0.23
CA ASN A 227 10.40 -3.69 -1.03
C ASN A 227 10.08 -2.83 -2.27
N PRO A 228 10.93 -1.85 -2.62
CA PRO A 228 10.74 -1.01 -3.82
C PRO A 228 10.74 -1.79 -5.15
N GLU A 229 11.24 -3.03 -5.16
CA GLU A 229 11.26 -3.93 -6.32
C GLU A 229 9.92 -4.61 -6.60
N ALA A 230 8.93 -4.46 -5.71
CA ALA A 230 7.57 -4.91 -5.93
C ALA A 230 6.77 -3.90 -6.76
N ILE A 231 5.90 -4.39 -7.64
CA ILE A 231 5.10 -3.54 -8.53
C ILE A 231 3.63 -3.97 -8.52
N ILE A 232 2.73 -2.99 -8.63
CA ILE A 232 1.30 -3.25 -8.79
C ILE A 232 1.01 -3.59 -10.24
N ILE A 233 0.22 -4.64 -10.45
CA ILE A 233 -0.45 -4.88 -11.73
C ILE A 233 -1.89 -4.41 -11.62
N GLY A 234 -2.22 -3.37 -12.39
CA GLY A 234 -3.51 -2.71 -12.39
C GLY A 234 -4.51 -3.32 -13.38
N SER A 235 -5.50 -2.51 -13.77
CA SER A 235 -6.57 -2.93 -14.68
C SER A 235 -6.08 -3.18 -16.12
N PRO A 236 -6.47 -4.29 -16.77
CA PRO A 236 -6.11 -4.58 -18.15
C PRO A 236 -6.59 -3.54 -19.16
N LEU A 237 -5.73 -3.19 -20.12
CA LEU A 237 -6.03 -2.20 -21.16
C LEU A 237 -7.10 -2.68 -22.16
N ASP A 238 -7.22 -3.98 -22.38
CA ASP A 238 -8.25 -4.59 -23.23
C ASP A 238 -9.63 -4.73 -22.55
N SER A 239 -9.79 -4.19 -21.33
CA SER A 239 -11.00 -4.27 -20.51
C SER A 239 -11.36 -5.69 -20.01
N THR A 240 -10.49 -6.67 -20.19
CA THR A 240 -10.61 -7.93 -19.43
C THR A 240 -10.37 -7.68 -17.93
N LYS A 241 -10.69 -8.67 -17.10
CA LYS A 241 -10.64 -8.51 -15.63
C LYS A 241 -9.63 -9.46 -15.01
N ASN A 242 -8.72 -8.91 -14.22
CA ASN A 242 -7.82 -9.70 -13.39
C ASN A 242 -8.62 -10.66 -12.46
N PRO A 243 -8.06 -11.84 -12.13
CA PRO A 243 -8.69 -12.79 -11.22
C PRO A 243 -8.85 -12.21 -9.81
N THR A 244 -9.86 -12.68 -9.08
CA THR A 244 -10.04 -12.38 -7.63
C THR A 244 -9.48 -13.49 -6.74
N THR A 245 -8.83 -14.49 -7.34
CA THR A 245 -8.45 -15.74 -6.68
C THR A 245 -6.94 -15.93 -6.59
N THR A 246 -6.13 -14.97 -7.04
CA THR A 246 -4.70 -15.02 -6.78
C THR A 246 -4.45 -14.96 -5.28
N LYS A 247 -3.39 -15.62 -4.85
CA LYS A 247 -2.95 -15.63 -3.46
C LYS A 247 -1.44 -15.55 -3.39
N ILE A 248 -0.97 -15.34 -2.16
CA ILE A 248 0.45 -15.25 -1.85
C ILE A 248 1.20 -16.48 -2.39
N GLY A 249 2.24 -16.22 -3.17
CA GLY A 249 3.13 -17.21 -3.76
C GLY A 249 2.62 -17.86 -5.05
N ASP A 250 1.43 -17.50 -5.56
CA ASP A 250 1.00 -17.98 -6.88
C ASP A 250 1.99 -17.54 -7.95
N LEU A 251 2.38 -18.46 -8.83
CA LEU A 251 3.12 -18.13 -10.04
C LEU A 251 2.14 -17.77 -11.14
N LEU A 252 2.38 -16.64 -11.79
CA LEU A 252 1.59 -16.13 -12.90
C LEU A 252 2.27 -16.45 -14.24
N GLU A 253 1.50 -16.42 -15.33
CA GLU A 253 2.12 -16.31 -16.65
C GLU A 253 2.77 -14.94 -16.81
N ASP A 254 3.71 -14.82 -17.77
CA ASP A 254 4.39 -13.55 -18.04
C ASP A 254 3.39 -12.41 -18.28
N ILE A 255 3.68 -11.24 -17.71
CA ILE A 255 2.78 -10.08 -17.75
C ILE A 255 3.41 -9.02 -18.63
N THR A 256 2.76 -8.72 -19.74
CA THR A 256 3.13 -7.59 -20.60
C THR A 256 2.17 -6.44 -20.40
N GLY A 257 2.70 -5.23 -20.21
CA GLY A 257 1.90 -4.03 -19.94
C GLY A 257 2.71 -2.76 -19.99
N VAL A 258 2.04 -1.62 -19.80
CA VAL A 258 2.70 -0.30 -19.75
C VAL A 258 2.90 0.15 -18.31
N VAL A 259 4.10 0.63 -17.99
CA VAL A 259 4.38 1.26 -16.69
C VAL A 259 3.74 2.64 -16.64
N THR A 260 3.14 3.00 -15.52
CA THR A 260 2.53 4.31 -15.27
C THR A 260 2.45 4.57 -13.77
N ASN A 261 1.89 5.69 -13.34
CA ASN A 261 1.59 6.01 -11.95
C ASN A 261 0.09 6.21 -11.76
N VAL A 262 -0.54 5.40 -10.93
CA VAL A 262 -1.99 5.43 -10.70
C VAL A 262 -2.25 5.41 -9.20
N TYR A 263 -3.06 6.37 -8.75
CA TYR A 263 -3.43 6.53 -7.33
C TYR A 263 -2.23 6.55 -6.36
N GLY A 264 -1.12 7.16 -6.77
CA GLY A 264 0.06 7.34 -5.94
C GLY A 264 1.03 6.16 -5.92
N PHE A 265 0.87 5.20 -6.83
CA PHE A 265 1.76 4.06 -6.98
C PHE A 265 2.12 3.84 -8.45
N TYR A 266 3.41 3.64 -8.72
CA TYR A 266 3.83 2.99 -9.95
C TYR A 266 3.09 1.66 -10.13
N THR A 267 2.58 1.46 -11.34
CA THR A 267 1.66 0.38 -11.70
C THR A 267 1.93 -0.02 -13.14
N ILE A 268 1.91 -1.31 -13.43
CA ILE A 268 1.85 -1.83 -14.80
C ILE A 268 0.39 -2.06 -15.15
N LEU A 269 -0.10 -1.42 -16.21
CA LEU A 269 -1.40 -1.72 -16.81
C LEU A 269 -1.19 -2.84 -17.82
N PRO A 270 -1.62 -4.09 -17.52
CA PRO A 270 -1.34 -5.21 -18.39
C PRO A 270 -2.16 -5.09 -19.68
N LEU A 271 -1.66 -5.63 -20.78
CA LEU A 271 -2.41 -5.63 -22.05
C LEU A 271 -3.69 -6.46 -21.94
N THR A 272 -3.63 -7.57 -21.20
CA THR A 272 -4.73 -8.51 -20.97
C THR A 272 -4.74 -8.97 -19.50
N ALA A 273 -5.83 -9.62 -19.07
CA ALA A 273 -5.98 -10.09 -17.70
C ALA A 273 -4.93 -11.14 -17.31
N LEU A 274 -4.44 -11.01 -16.07
CA LEU A 274 -3.53 -11.97 -15.45
C LEU A 274 -4.04 -13.41 -15.51
N GLN A 275 -3.12 -14.34 -15.74
CA GLN A 275 -3.39 -15.78 -15.69
C GLN A 275 -2.53 -16.45 -14.62
N ILE A 276 -3.16 -17.28 -13.79
CA ILE A 276 -2.45 -18.07 -12.79
C ILE A 276 -1.86 -19.30 -13.48
N LYS A 277 -0.53 -19.41 -13.47
CA LYS A 277 0.21 -20.55 -14.01
C LYS A 277 0.29 -21.70 -13.03
N THR A 278 0.61 -21.39 -11.77
CA THR A 278 0.72 -22.39 -10.71
C THR A 278 0.21 -21.81 -9.41
N VAL A 279 -0.78 -22.49 -8.84
CA VAL A 279 -1.37 -22.13 -7.56
C VAL A 279 -0.40 -22.52 -6.46
N SER A 280 -0.08 -21.58 -5.57
CA SER A 280 0.73 -21.83 -4.38
C SER A 280 0.09 -22.92 -3.51
N PRO A 281 0.83 -23.90 -3.00
CA PRO A 281 0.29 -24.88 -2.06
C PRO A 281 0.09 -24.30 -0.65
N LEU A 282 0.47 -23.03 -0.42
CA LEU A 282 0.45 -22.41 0.89
C LEU A 282 -0.94 -22.49 1.54
N THR A 283 -0.97 -23.17 2.67
CA THR A 283 -2.08 -23.19 3.61
C THR A 283 -1.48 -22.91 4.99
N PRO A 284 -1.76 -21.76 5.62
CA PRO A 284 -1.24 -21.47 6.95
C PRO A 284 -1.65 -22.58 7.92
N PRO A 285 -0.73 -23.28 8.59
CA PRO A 285 -1.11 -24.33 9.53
C PRO A 285 -1.67 -23.71 10.83
N PRO A 286 -2.48 -24.46 11.59
CA PRO A 286 -2.73 -24.13 12.99
C PRO A 286 -1.43 -23.99 13.80
N THR A 287 -1.48 -23.20 14.87
CA THR A 287 -0.38 -23.17 15.84
C THR A 287 -0.17 -24.54 16.49
N THR A 288 1.06 -24.80 16.91
CA THR A 288 1.43 -25.96 17.73
C THR A 288 1.40 -25.65 19.22
N LEU A 289 1.19 -24.38 19.60
CA LEU A 289 1.02 -23.97 20.99
C LEU A 289 -0.35 -24.42 21.51
N VAL A 290 -0.36 -25.20 22.58
CA VAL A 290 -1.58 -25.69 23.23
C VAL A 290 -1.47 -25.40 24.72
N SER A 291 -2.56 -24.92 25.32
CA SER A 291 -2.63 -24.71 26.76
C SER A 291 -2.35 -26.02 27.51
N SER A 292 -1.52 -25.93 28.54
CA SER A 292 -1.33 -27.04 29.48
C SER A 292 -2.46 -27.13 30.51
N GLY A 293 -3.29 -26.08 30.64
CA GLY A 293 -4.26 -25.93 31.72
C GLY A 293 -3.64 -25.55 33.08
N GLU A 294 -2.32 -25.47 33.16
CA GLU A 294 -1.56 -25.32 34.40
C GLU A 294 -0.83 -23.97 34.46
N CYS A 295 -0.46 -23.54 35.67
CA CYS A 295 0.23 -22.26 35.88
C CYS A 295 1.67 -22.20 35.34
N GLU A 296 2.26 -23.34 34.96
CA GLU A 296 3.62 -23.43 34.41
C GLU A 296 3.72 -22.87 32.99
N GLY A 297 2.60 -22.80 32.26
CA GLY A 297 2.59 -22.29 30.88
C GLY A 297 1.21 -21.84 30.43
N LEU A 298 1.11 -20.57 30.07
CA LEU A 298 -0.07 -19.95 29.47
C LEU A 298 0.11 -19.78 27.97
N THR A 299 -0.95 -20.04 27.22
CA THR A 299 -1.05 -19.70 25.81
C THR A 299 -1.75 -18.37 25.61
N VAL A 300 -1.17 -17.52 24.77
CA VAL A 300 -1.70 -16.18 24.48
C VAL A 300 -1.87 -16.02 22.97
N GLY A 301 -3.06 -15.60 22.56
CA GLY A 301 -3.37 -15.22 21.17
C GLY A 301 -3.71 -13.74 21.04
N THR A 302 -3.53 -13.19 19.85
CA THR A 302 -4.09 -11.88 19.48
C THR A 302 -4.86 -12.01 18.17
N TYR A 303 -6.02 -11.38 18.08
CA TYR A 303 -6.86 -11.47 16.89
C TYR A 303 -7.73 -10.22 16.70
N ASN A 304 -7.49 -9.51 15.60
CA ASN A 304 -8.42 -8.51 15.07
C ASN A 304 -9.56 -9.23 14.34
N VAL A 305 -10.79 -9.04 14.82
CA VAL A 305 -11.99 -9.76 14.36
C VAL A 305 -12.81 -9.01 13.32
N HIS A 306 -12.27 -7.93 12.76
CA HIS A 306 -12.83 -7.14 11.66
C HIS A 306 -14.26 -6.63 11.92
N ASN A 307 -14.37 -5.53 12.67
CA ASN A 307 -15.61 -4.88 13.07
C ASN A 307 -16.72 -5.85 13.51
N LEU A 308 -16.40 -6.76 14.43
CA LEU A 308 -17.29 -7.84 14.83
C LEU A 308 -18.45 -7.32 15.68
N ALA A 309 -19.67 -7.55 15.24
CA ALA A 309 -20.93 -7.23 15.92
C ALA A 309 -21.79 -8.51 16.07
N PRO A 310 -22.90 -8.51 16.83
CA PRO A 310 -23.67 -9.74 17.10
C PRO A 310 -24.20 -10.42 15.83
N THR A 311 -24.45 -9.65 14.77
CA THR A 311 -25.04 -10.09 13.50
C THR A 311 -24.01 -10.31 12.38
N SER A 312 -22.71 -10.18 12.68
CA SER A 312 -21.64 -10.35 11.69
C SER A 312 -21.65 -11.75 11.08
N ALA A 313 -21.79 -11.84 9.75
CA ALA A 313 -21.81 -13.12 9.03
C ALA A 313 -20.52 -13.95 9.20
N HIS A 314 -19.39 -13.29 9.50
CA HIS A 314 -18.10 -13.96 9.75
C HIS A 314 -17.91 -14.44 11.19
N MET A 315 -18.84 -14.19 12.12
CA MET A 315 -18.76 -14.63 13.52
C MET A 315 -18.43 -16.13 13.68
N PRO A 316 -19.09 -17.08 12.97
CA PRO A 316 -18.75 -18.49 13.09
C PRO A 316 -17.34 -18.83 12.58
N LYS A 317 -16.84 -18.08 11.60
CA LYS A 317 -15.50 -18.26 11.05
C LYS A 317 -14.43 -17.82 12.04
N VAL A 318 -14.64 -16.66 12.69
CA VAL A 318 -13.76 -16.15 13.76
C VAL A 318 -13.68 -17.17 14.91
N ALA A 319 -14.83 -17.66 15.38
CA ALA A 319 -14.87 -18.69 16.42
C ALA A 319 -14.11 -19.96 16.03
N SER A 320 -14.34 -20.46 14.81
CA SER A 320 -13.62 -21.62 14.28
C SER A 320 -12.11 -21.40 14.18
N GLN A 321 -11.65 -20.19 13.84
CA GLN A 321 -10.22 -19.86 13.80
C GLN A 321 -9.60 -19.84 15.20
N ILE A 322 -10.29 -19.30 16.20
CA ILE A 322 -9.84 -19.32 17.59
C ILE A 322 -9.67 -20.77 18.09
N VAL A 323 -10.64 -21.65 17.78
CA VAL A 323 -10.59 -23.05 18.23
C VAL A 323 -9.60 -23.88 17.43
N ASN A 324 -9.68 -23.84 16.10
CA ASN A 324 -8.97 -24.80 15.25
C ASN A 324 -7.56 -24.34 14.85
N TYR A 325 -7.35 -23.03 14.69
CA TYR A 325 -6.07 -22.44 14.27
C TYR A 325 -5.27 -21.89 15.43
N LEU A 326 -5.89 -21.17 16.37
CA LEU A 326 -5.21 -20.66 17.58
C LEU A 326 -5.19 -21.67 18.73
N LYS A 327 -5.88 -22.82 18.60
CA LYS A 327 -5.95 -23.89 19.60
C LYS A 327 -6.47 -23.45 20.97
N SER A 328 -7.45 -22.53 20.97
CA SER A 328 -8.12 -22.03 22.17
C SER A 328 -7.16 -21.54 23.28
N PRO A 329 -6.45 -20.42 23.06
CA PRO A 329 -5.48 -19.90 24.03
C PRO A 329 -6.10 -19.56 25.39
N ASP A 330 -5.34 -19.64 26.48
CA ASP A 330 -5.81 -19.24 27.82
C ASP A 330 -6.25 -17.78 27.88
N LEU A 331 -5.57 -16.91 27.14
CA LEU A 331 -5.86 -15.49 27.01
C LEU A 331 -5.83 -15.07 25.54
N VAL A 332 -6.85 -14.34 25.10
CA VAL A 332 -6.94 -13.80 23.74
C VAL A 332 -7.14 -12.29 23.78
N PHE A 333 -6.22 -11.56 23.16
CA PHE A 333 -6.34 -10.14 22.90
C PHE A 333 -7.23 -9.98 21.67
N ILE A 334 -8.44 -9.45 21.85
CA ILE A 334 -9.36 -9.22 20.73
C ILE A 334 -9.38 -7.73 20.39
N GLN A 335 -9.31 -7.43 19.10
CA GLN A 335 -9.43 -6.07 18.56
C GLN A 335 -10.57 -5.99 17.54
N GLU A 336 -11.10 -4.79 17.32
CA GLU A 336 -12.27 -4.53 16.45
C GLU A 336 -13.57 -5.18 16.91
N VAL A 337 -13.81 -5.15 18.22
CA VAL A 337 -15.13 -5.50 18.78
C VAL A 337 -16.05 -4.29 18.60
N GLN A 338 -17.22 -4.49 17.99
CA GLN A 338 -18.30 -3.51 17.90
C GLN A 338 -19.23 -3.56 19.13
N ASP A 339 -20.06 -2.53 19.30
CA ASP A 339 -21.07 -2.48 20.35
C ASP A 339 -22.20 -3.42 19.96
N ASP A 340 -23.22 -3.47 20.80
CA ASP A 340 -24.34 -4.37 20.66
C ASP A 340 -25.19 -4.06 19.40
N THR A 341 -25.03 -2.88 18.79
CA THR A 341 -25.80 -2.43 17.60
C THR A 341 -24.92 -2.26 16.35
N GLY A 342 -23.61 -2.52 16.47
CA GLY A 342 -22.68 -2.63 15.35
C GLY A 342 -22.21 -1.27 14.86
N PRO A 343 -22.37 -0.94 13.56
CA PRO A 343 -22.01 0.39 13.04
C PRO A 343 -23.16 1.41 13.15
N THR A 344 -24.21 1.10 13.89
CA THR A 344 -25.39 1.96 13.99
C THR A 344 -25.12 3.06 15.02
N ASP A 345 -25.16 4.31 14.58
CA ASP A 345 -24.97 5.47 15.46
C ASP A 345 -26.25 5.76 16.27
N ASP A 346 -26.42 5.05 17.39
CA ASP A 346 -27.59 5.13 18.28
C ASP A 346 -27.26 5.38 19.76
N GLY A 347 -25.99 5.68 20.06
CA GLY A 347 -25.51 5.97 21.41
C GLY A 347 -25.20 4.74 22.27
N VAL A 348 -25.35 3.52 21.75
CA VAL A 348 -25.03 2.29 22.48
C VAL A 348 -23.52 2.06 22.52
N THR A 349 -22.94 2.02 23.72
CA THR A 349 -21.49 1.80 23.94
C THR A 349 -21.15 0.38 24.40
N SER A 350 -22.10 -0.33 25.00
CA SER A 350 -21.93 -1.71 25.48
C SER A 350 -21.59 -2.65 24.33
N ALA A 351 -20.67 -3.59 24.57
CA ALA A 351 -20.35 -4.70 23.68
C ALA A 351 -20.66 -6.07 24.31
N ASN A 352 -21.48 -6.10 25.36
CA ASN A 352 -21.78 -7.33 26.11
C ASN A 352 -22.49 -8.37 25.24
N GLN A 353 -23.44 -7.96 24.40
CA GLN A 353 -24.11 -8.85 23.46
C GLN A 353 -23.13 -9.34 22.40
N THR A 354 -22.27 -8.47 21.87
CA THR A 354 -21.24 -8.85 20.88
C THR A 354 -20.29 -9.92 21.44
N LEU A 355 -19.71 -9.67 22.61
CA LEU A 355 -18.75 -10.57 23.25
C LEU A 355 -19.42 -11.88 23.70
N THR A 356 -20.64 -11.81 24.25
CA THR A 356 -21.41 -13.02 24.62
C THR A 356 -21.72 -13.89 23.40
N THR A 357 -22.09 -13.27 22.26
CA THR A 357 -22.30 -14.01 21.00
C THR A 357 -21.01 -14.68 20.52
N LEU A 358 -19.87 -13.99 20.61
CA LEU A 358 -18.57 -14.56 20.25
C LEU A 358 -18.19 -15.75 21.15
N VAL A 359 -18.32 -15.61 22.48
CA VAL A 359 -18.06 -16.70 23.43
C VAL A 359 -18.96 -17.91 23.14
N SER A 360 -20.25 -17.66 22.90
CA SER A 360 -21.21 -18.72 22.57
C SER A 360 -20.84 -19.43 21.26
N ALA A 361 -20.38 -18.69 20.25
CA ALA A 361 -19.91 -19.25 18.99
C ALA A 361 -18.63 -20.08 19.16
N ILE A 362 -17.68 -19.63 19.99
CA ILE A 362 -16.46 -20.37 20.33
C ILE A 362 -16.81 -21.69 21.02
N GLN A 363 -17.71 -21.65 22.02
CA GLN A 363 -18.16 -22.84 22.72
C GLN A 363 -18.87 -23.82 21.75
N SER A 364 -19.72 -23.31 20.87
CA SER A 364 -20.40 -24.11 19.85
C SER A 364 -19.43 -24.74 18.84
N ALA A 365 -18.30 -24.09 18.57
CA ALA A 365 -17.23 -24.62 17.74
C ALA A 365 -16.32 -25.65 18.46
N GLY A 366 -16.60 -25.96 19.73
CA GLY A 366 -15.84 -26.91 20.54
C GLY A 366 -14.72 -26.29 21.40
N GLY A 367 -14.70 -24.96 21.51
CA GLY A 367 -13.77 -24.23 22.38
C GLY A 367 -14.21 -24.19 23.86
N PRO A 368 -13.39 -23.61 24.73
CA PRO A 368 -13.73 -23.40 26.14
C PRO A 368 -14.82 -22.34 26.30
N THR A 369 -15.45 -22.33 27.47
CA THR A 369 -16.28 -21.20 27.90
C THR A 369 -15.35 -20.09 28.39
N TYR A 370 -15.02 -19.15 27.50
CA TYR A 370 -14.31 -17.94 27.89
C TYR A 370 -15.20 -17.00 28.71
N ASP A 371 -14.57 -16.24 29.59
CA ASP A 371 -15.11 -14.99 30.10
C ASP A 371 -14.40 -13.81 29.39
N PHE A 372 -14.91 -12.60 29.53
CA PHE A 372 -14.36 -11.43 28.84
C PHE A 372 -14.27 -10.20 29.72
N VAL A 373 -13.34 -9.32 29.38
CA VAL A 373 -13.24 -8.00 30.03
C VAL A 373 -12.92 -6.91 29.01
N THR A 374 -13.58 -5.78 29.17
CA THR A 374 -13.40 -4.55 28.39
C THR A 374 -13.82 -3.34 29.24
N ILE A 375 -13.52 -2.14 28.76
CA ILE A 375 -14.06 -0.88 29.30
C ILE A 375 -14.80 -0.21 28.15
N GLU A 376 -16.08 0.06 28.35
CA GLU A 376 -16.89 0.77 27.37
C GLU A 376 -16.28 2.14 27.05
N PRO A 377 -16.20 2.55 25.78
CA PRO A 377 -15.75 3.88 25.42
C PRO A 377 -16.81 4.94 25.71
N VAL A 378 -16.41 6.21 25.63
CA VAL A 378 -17.38 7.30 25.46
C VAL A 378 -17.88 7.24 24.02
N ASN A 379 -19.18 7.47 23.82
CA ASN A 379 -19.79 7.42 22.50
C ASN A 379 -19.03 8.28 21.49
N ASP A 380 -18.66 7.71 20.35
CA ASP A 380 -17.96 8.35 19.22
C ASP A 380 -16.53 8.89 19.50
N GLU A 381 -15.96 8.62 20.66
CA GLU A 381 -14.65 9.18 21.05
C GLU A 381 -13.47 8.22 20.83
N ASP A 382 -13.73 6.95 20.51
CA ASP A 382 -12.70 5.96 20.16
C ASP A 382 -12.69 5.73 18.64
N GLY A 383 -11.50 5.57 18.05
CA GLY A 383 -11.36 5.44 16.59
C GLY A 383 -11.90 4.14 15.98
N GLY A 384 -12.22 4.16 14.69
CA GLY A 384 -12.63 2.97 13.95
C GLY A 384 -13.64 3.28 12.84
N GLN A 385 -14.48 2.32 12.50
CA GLN A 385 -15.66 2.50 11.66
C GLN A 385 -16.57 3.61 12.23
N PRO A 386 -16.92 4.63 11.42
CA PRO A 386 -17.84 5.69 11.84
C PRO A 386 -19.18 5.14 12.34
N GLY A 387 -19.72 5.75 13.39
CA GLY A 387 -21.00 5.40 14.02
C GLY A 387 -20.97 4.17 14.94
N GLY A 388 -19.84 3.45 15.02
CA GLY A 388 -19.66 2.36 15.99
C GLY A 388 -18.61 2.71 17.04
N ASN A 389 -18.72 2.10 18.22
CA ASN A 389 -17.89 2.43 19.39
C ASN A 389 -16.64 1.54 19.54
N ILE A 390 -15.94 1.20 18.45
CA ILE A 390 -14.98 0.08 18.40
C ILE A 390 -13.98 0.07 19.57
N ARG A 391 -13.73 -1.11 20.12
CA ARG A 391 -12.85 -1.29 21.28
C ARG A 391 -11.95 -2.51 21.18
N VAL A 392 -11.02 -2.55 22.13
CA VAL A 392 -10.24 -3.74 22.46
C VAL A 392 -10.88 -4.46 23.65
N ALA A 393 -10.69 -5.79 23.71
CA ALA A 393 -11.18 -6.63 24.80
C ALA A 393 -10.20 -7.77 25.06
N TYR A 394 -10.34 -8.42 26.21
CA TYR A 394 -9.74 -9.73 26.46
C TYR A 394 -10.82 -10.80 26.52
N LEU A 395 -10.57 -11.96 25.91
CA LEU A 395 -11.23 -13.21 26.27
C LEU A 395 -10.24 -14.02 27.11
N TYR A 396 -10.68 -14.63 28.20
CA TYR A 396 -9.80 -15.43 29.06
C TYR A 396 -10.53 -16.67 29.56
N ASN A 397 -9.79 -17.78 29.71
CA ASN A 397 -10.36 -19.01 30.22
C ASN A 397 -10.39 -18.95 31.76
N PRO A 398 -11.56 -18.82 32.40
CA PRO A 398 -11.65 -18.67 33.85
C PRO A 398 -11.20 -19.91 34.63
N SER A 399 -11.04 -21.06 33.95
CA SER A 399 -10.48 -22.26 34.59
C SER A 399 -8.96 -22.20 34.77
N THR A 400 -8.26 -21.33 34.03
CA THR A 400 -6.79 -21.21 34.05
C THR A 400 -6.32 -19.81 34.48
N LEU A 401 -7.14 -18.77 34.30
CA LEU A 401 -6.79 -17.37 34.55
C LEU A 401 -7.90 -16.59 35.26
N SER A 402 -7.50 -15.59 36.03
CA SER A 402 -8.40 -14.60 36.63
C SER A 402 -7.74 -13.23 36.71
N LEU A 403 -8.54 -12.17 36.74
CA LEU A 403 -8.06 -10.83 37.05
C LEU A 403 -7.66 -10.74 38.52
N LYS A 404 -6.50 -10.13 38.80
CA LYS A 404 -6.07 -9.89 40.18
C LYS A 404 -6.87 -8.74 40.80
N ASN A 405 -7.54 -8.99 41.92
CA ASN A 405 -8.28 -7.98 42.69
C ASN A 405 -9.14 -7.03 41.81
N PRO A 406 -10.12 -7.56 41.05
CA PRO A 406 -10.82 -6.79 40.02
C PRO A 406 -11.47 -5.52 40.58
N ASN A 407 -11.14 -4.39 39.96
CA ASN A 407 -11.65 -3.06 40.29
C ASN A 407 -11.63 -2.19 39.02
N PRO A 408 -12.52 -2.44 38.06
CA PRO A 408 -12.46 -1.81 36.74
C PRO A 408 -12.54 -0.28 36.83
N GLY A 409 -11.75 0.40 36.01
CA GLY A 409 -11.87 1.85 35.79
C GLY A 409 -12.99 2.19 34.80
N SER A 410 -13.35 3.46 34.71
CA SER A 410 -14.27 3.98 33.69
C SER A 410 -13.57 4.33 32.37
N SER A 411 -14.35 4.77 31.39
CA SER A 411 -13.88 5.20 30.07
C SER A 411 -12.87 6.35 30.11
N THR A 412 -12.90 7.17 31.16
CA THR A 412 -12.09 8.39 31.33
C THR A 412 -11.10 8.31 32.49
N ASP A 413 -11.13 7.23 33.27
CA ASP A 413 -10.16 7.03 34.35
C ASP A 413 -8.78 6.67 33.80
N ALA A 414 -7.78 7.51 34.08
CA ALA A 414 -6.40 7.18 33.81
C ALA A 414 -5.90 6.13 34.80
N ASN A 415 -5.38 5.02 34.25
CA ASN A 415 -4.73 3.99 35.05
C ASN A 415 -3.30 4.40 35.43
N GLU A 416 -2.82 3.83 36.53
CA GLU A 416 -1.50 4.13 37.09
C GLU A 416 -0.89 2.84 37.65
N VAL A 417 0.44 2.74 37.63
CA VAL A 417 1.16 1.69 38.35
C VAL A 417 1.29 2.11 39.81
N ILE A 418 0.73 1.30 40.71
CA ILE A 418 0.82 1.48 42.16
C ILE A 418 1.70 0.38 42.78
N VAL A 419 2.09 0.57 44.03
CA VAL A 419 2.77 -0.47 44.82
C VAL A 419 1.73 -1.20 45.68
N ASP A 420 1.61 -2.51 45.49
CA ASP A 420 0.75 -3.35 46.32
C ASP A 420 1.24 -3.33 47.77
N ALA A 421 0.41 -2.81 48.68
CA ALA A 421 0.79 -2.59 50.07
C ALA A 421 1.12 -3.88 50.85
N LYS A 422 0.66 -5.05 50.38
CA LYS A 422 0.89 -6.34 51.05
C LYS A 422 2.17 -7.03 50.57
N THR A 423 2.49 -6.89 49.29
CA THR A 423 3.57 -7.63 48.62
C THR A 423 4.76 -6.75 48.24
N GLY A 424 4.59 -5.43 48.16
CA GLY A 424 5.59 -4.49 47.65
C GLY A 424 5.80 -4.57 46.14
N ALA A 425 5.02 -5.40 45.42
CA ALA A 425 5.11 -5.56 43.98
C ALA A 425 4.34 -4.45 43.24
N PRO A 426 4.68 -4.14 41.97
CA PRO A 426 3.83 -3.29 41.14
C PRO A 426 2.44 -3.91 40.98
N SER A 427 1.41 -3.07 40.88
CA SER A 427 0.02 -3.46 40.62
C SER A 427 -0.70 -2.32 39.88
N LEU A 428 -1.89 -2.57 39.34
CA LEU A 428 -2.69 -1.53 38.68
C LEU A 428 -3.61 -0.82 39.66
N LYS A 429 -3.76 0.51 39.51
CA LYS A 429 -4.78 1.30 40.22
C LYS A 429 -6.20 0.81 39.90
N TYR A 430 -6.47 0.55 38.63
CA TYR A 430 -7.70 -0.03 38.12
C TYR A 430 -7.40 -1.31 37.34
N ASN A 431 -8.11 -2.40 37.63
CA ASN A 431 -7.94 -3.66 36.94
C ASN A 431 -9.27 -4.25 36.43
N PRO A 432 -9.52 -4.23 35.10
CA PRO A 432 -8.70 -3.57 34.08
C PRO A 432 -8.79 -2.03 34.15
N GLY A 433 -7.94 -1.34 33.40
CA GLY A 433 -7.97 0.12 33.26
C GLY A 433 -7.53 0.59 31.87
N ARG A 434 -7.69 1.89 31.58
CA ARG A 434 -7.21 2.51 30.32
C ARG A 434 -5.92 3.31 30.55
N ILE A 435 -5.01 3.27 29.58
CA ILE A 435 -3.76 4.06 29.66
C ILE A 435 -4.04 5.47 29.13
N GLU A 436 -3.95 6.47 30.01
CA GLU A 436 -4.09 7.91 29.70
C GLU A 436 -5.22 8.23 28.70
N PRO A 437 -6.49 7.87 28.97
CA PRO A 437 -7.57 7.92 27.97
C PRO A 437 -7.91 9.32 27.44
N THR A 438 -7.39 10.38 28.04
CA THR A 438 -7.58 11.79 27.63
C THR A 438 -6.36 12.40 26.93
N ASN A 439 -5.28 11.62 26.73
CA ASN A 439 -4.10 12.09 26.02
C ASN A 439 -4.40 12.19 24.52
N ALA A 440 -4.10 13.34 23.91
CA ALA A 440 -4.36 13.63 22.50
C ALA A 440 -3.69 12.66 21.52
N VAL A 441 -2.65 11.92 21.95
CA VAL A 441 -2.08 10.83 21.14
C VAL A 441 -3.10 9.71 20.85
N TRP A 442 -4.18 9.64 21.63
CA TRP A 442 -5.25 8.67 21.46
C TRP A 442 -6.46 9.20 20.68
N ASP A 443 -6.41 10.44 20.19
CA ASP A 443 -7.48 11.00 19.36
C ASP A 443 -7.73 10.11 18.15
N TYR A 444 -8.99 9.74 17.91
CA TYR A 444 -9.41 8.86 16.80
C TYR A 444 -8.69 7.51 16.74
N THR A 445 -8.21 6.98 17.87
CA THR A 445 -7.75 5.60 18.01
C THR A 445 -8.43 4.93 19.22
N ARG A 446 -8.31 3.60 19.32
CA ARG A 446 -8.81 2.86 20.48
C ARG A 446 -7.89 3.13 21.66
N LYS A 447 -8.45 3.52 22.79
CA LYS A 447 -7.67 3.73 24.02
C LYS A 447 -7.16 2.37 24.53
N PRO A 448 -5.85 2.22 24.84
CA PRO A 448 -5.30 0.94 25.29
C PRO A 448 -5.98 0.40 26.55
N LEU A 449 -6.28 -0.90 26.56
CA LEU A 449 -6.79 -1.62 27.72
C LEU A 449 -5.64 -2.38 28.39
N VAL A 450 -5.45 -2.17 29.69
CA VAL A 450 -4.45 -2.88 30.49
C VAL A 450 -5.13 -3.72 31.56
N ALA A 451 -4.60 -4.92 31.81
CA ALA A 451 -5.09 -5.84 32.82
C ALA A 451 -3.94 -6.53 33.55
N GLU A 452 -4.15 -6.83 34.84
CA GLU A 452 -3.28 -7.61 35.69
C GLU A 452 -3.94 -8.96 36.01
N TRP A 453 -3.24 -10.04 35.72
CA TRP A 453 -3.78 -11.40 35.77
C TRP A 453 -3.03 -12.26 36.79
N ILE A 454 -3.72 -13.29 37.29
CA ILE A 454 -3.15 -14.39 38.05
C ILE A 454 -3.59 -15.70 37.40
N ALA A 455 -2.62 -16.54 37.03
CA ALA A 455 -2.90 -17.93 36.68
C ALA A 455 -3.39 -18.69 37.91
N LYS A 456 -4.33 -19.61 37.71
CA LYS A 456 -4.84 -20.46 38.79
C LYS A 456 -3.67 -21.13 39.53
N ASP A 457 -3.73 -21.17 40.85
CA ASP A 457 -2.69 -21.73 41.73
C ASP A 457 -1.31 -21.01 41.70
N SER A 458 -1.17 -19.92 40.93
CA SER A 458 0.01 -19.04 40.96
C SER A 458 -0.08 -17.99 42.06
N LYS A 459 1.08 -17.59 42.58
CA LYS A 459 1.26 -16.42 43.45
C LYS A 459 1.83 -15.20 42.73
N LYS A 460 2.19 -15.36 41.46
CA LYS A 460 2.77 -14.31 40.62
C LYS A 460 1.68 -13.78 39.69
N SER A 461 1.60 -12.46 39.58
CA SER A 461 0.80 -11.80 38.56
C SER A 461 1.64 -11.43 37.34
N PHE A 462 0.96 -11.18 36.23
CA PHE A 462 1.53 -10.61 35.02
C PHE A 462 0.59 -9.56 34.45
N PHE A 463 1.13 -8.66 33.62
CA PHE A 463 0.39 -7.55 33.04
C PHE A 463 0.27 -7.74 31.53
N THR A 464 -0.84 -7.30 30.97
CA THR A 464 -1.06 -7.26 29.52
C THR A 464 -1.57 -5.91 29.10
N VAL A 465 -1.17 -5.46 27.90
CA VAL A 465 -1.64 -4.20 27.30
C VAL A 465 -2.16 -4.50 25.91
N ASN A 466 -3.47 -4.38 25.69
CA ASN A 466 -4.11 -4.56 24.39
C ASN A 466 -4.22 -3.19 23.71
N VAL A 467 -3.45 -3.03 22.63
CA VAL A 467 -3.38 -1.80 21.85
C VAL A 467 -3.82 -2.11 20.43
N HIS A 468 -4.71 -1.27 19.90
CA HIS A 468 -5.07 -1.30 18.50
C HIS A 468 -4.88 0.09 17.91
N PHE A 469 -3.69 0.37 17.37
CA PHE A 469 -3.35 1.67 16.75
C PHE A 469 -4.24 2.01 15.56
N SER A 470 -4.44 3.31 15.30
CA SER A 470 -5.19 3.81 14.16
C SER A 470 -4.74 3.16 12.85
N SER A 471 -5.69 2.97 11.93
CA SER A 471 -5.33 2.57 10.57
C SER A 471 -4.41 3.63 9.95
N LYS A 472 -3.61 3.23 8.96
CA LYS A 472 -2.79 4.15 8.17
C LYS A 472 -3.59 4.96 7.14
N SER A 473 -4.93 4.95 7.22
CA SER A 473 -5.76 5.83 6.39
C SER A 473 -5.34 7.29 6.59
N GLY A 474 -5.01 7.98 5.49
CA GLY A 474 -4.45 9.33 5.51
C GLY A 474 -2.93 9.42 5.38
N SER A 475 -2.20 8.29 5.43
CA SER A 475 -0.77 8.25 5.09
C SER A 475 -0.56 8.55 3.61
N THR A 476 0.55 9.18 3.25
CA THR A 476 0.96 9.28 1.83
C THR A 476 1.48 7.92 1.36
N SER A 477 1.38 7.63 0.06
CA SER A 477 1.86 6.37 -0.49
C SER A 477 3.38 6.25 -0.39
N LEU A 478 3.87 5.00 -0.44
CA LEU A 478 5.28 4.67 -0.55
C LEU A 478 5.94 5.29 -1.80
N HIS A 479 5.17 5.46 -2.87
CA HIS A 479 5.63 6.07 -4.12
C HIS A 479 5.13 7.51 -4.27
N GLY A 480 4.79 8.16 -3.14
CA GLY A 480 4.26 9.51 -3.10
C GLY A 480 5.34 10.59 -3.13
N ASP A 481 4.89 11.81 -3.39
CA ASP A 481 5.71 13.02 -3.56
C ASP A 481 6.42 13.43 -2.25
N VAL A 482 5.72 13.31 -1.12
CA VAL A 482 6.18 13.71 0.22
C VAL A 482 7.14 12.67 0.81
N ARG A 483 8.36 13.08 1.19
CA ARG A 483 9.46 12.20 1.64
C ARG A 483 10.04 12.56 3.03
N PRO A 484 10.30 11.57 3.90
CA PRO A 484 9.67 10.23 3.88
C PRO A 484 8.14 10.31 3.98
N PRO A 485 7.37 9.25 3.65
CA PRO A 485 5.92 9.28 3.68
C PRO A 485 5.33 9.72 5.04
N ILE A 486 4.26 10.53 5.01
CA ILE A 486 3.48 10.91 6.19
C ILE A 486 2.96 9.64 6.87
N ASN A 487 3.11 9.56 8.20
CA ASN A 487 2.71 8.43 9.06
C ASN A 487 3.42 7.09 8.74
N GLY A 488 4.54 7.14 8.02
CA GLY A 488 5.31 5.95 7.64
C GLY A 488 4.51 5.01 6.74
N VAL A 489 4.76 3.69 6.87
CA VAL A 489 4.35 2.67 5.88
C VAL A 489 3.49 1.56 6.42
#